data_AF-A0AAV5YYY0-F1
#
_entry.id   AF-A0AAV5YYY0-F1
#
_cell.length_a   1.000
_cell.length_b   1.000
_cell.length_c   1.000
_cell.angle_alpha   90.00
_cell.angle_beta   90.00
_cell.angle_gamma   90.00
#
_symmetry.space_group_name_H-M   'P 1'
#
loop_
_entity.id
_entity.type
_entity.pdbx_description
1 polymer ?
#
loop_
_entity_poly.entity_id
_entity_poly.type
_entity_poly.pdbx_seq_one_letter_code
_entity_poly.pdbx_strand_id
1 'polypeptide(L)'
;MRIPRGLLDLKADLPREPITLMAPAALLVCRETLHPRAVEQILTVAQAVHGTGSLLDPPGRFPTSDGVDVPLHDAADSYLSRGESFLSRVLPYWALRWVIQLRVLLLPLIAIWVPLFKFLPWLLRWRGNRVLERHYALLRDAEAAVAAAAGPEALRQELIRLESLRGQIEGLARRLSLPHQRDV
;
A
#
# COMPACT_ATOMS: atom_id res chain seq x y z
N MET A 1 38.23 36.15 13.77
CA MET A 1 38.96 34.87 13.90
C MET A 1 40.45 35.15 14.06
N ARG A 2 41.16 34.46 14.97
CA ARG A 2 42.61 34.62 15.17
C ARG A 2 43.33 33.44 14.54
N ILE A 3 44.26 33.73 13.63
CA ILE A 3 45.10 32.71 12.98
C ILE A 3 46.45 32.68 13.69
N PRO A 4 46.89 31.53 14.23
CA PRO A 4 48.21 31.38 14.84
C PRO A 4 49.33 31.47 13.79
N ARG A 5 50.54 31.80 14.26
CA ARG A 5 51.74 31.86 13.43
C ARG A 5 51.98 30.52 12.71
N GLY A 6 52.37 30.58 11.44
CA GLY A 6 52.76 29.40 10.66
C GLY A 6 51.63 28.45 10.26
N LEU A 7 50.35 28.82 10.46
CA LEU A 7 49.21 27.96 10.11
C LEU A 7 49.03 27.74 8.60
N LEU A 8 49.35 28.74 7.77
CA LEU A 8 49.11 28.68 6.32
C LEU A 8 50.26 27.97 5.61
N ASP A 9 51.49 28.29 5.98
CA ASP A 9 52.69 27.60 5.51
C ASP A 9 53.73 27.57 6.64
N LEU A 10 53.94 26.39 7.20
CA LEU A 10 54.89 26.20 8.30
C LEU A 10 56.35 26.38 7.84
N LYS A 11 56.66 26.07 6.57
CA LYS A 11 58.01 26.18 6.01
C LYS A 11 58.37 27.64 5.72
N ALA A 12 57.41 28.40 5.17
CA ALA A 12 57.59 29.84 4.92
C ALA A 12 57.27 30.71 6.14
N ASP A 13 56.82 30.11 7.25
CA ASP A 13 56.40 30.79 8.48
C ASP A 13 55.31 31.84 8.22
N LEU A 14 54.27 31.44 7.50
CA LEU A 14 53.14 32.30 7.15
C LEU A 14 51.88 31.89 7.95
N PRO A 15 51.18 32.82 8.62
CA PRO A 15 51.59 34.21 8.87
C PRO A 15 52.73 34.27 9.91
N ARG A 16 53.65 35.24 9.78
CA ARG A 16 54.82 35.39 10.66
C ARG A 16 54.46 35.74 12.10
N GLU A 17 53.31 36.39 12.28
CA GLU A 17 52.76 36.77 13.56
C GLU A 17 51.28 36.41 13.59
N PRO A 18 50.68 36.18 14.78
CA PRO A 18 49.26 35.89 14.88
C PRO A 18 48.43 37.07 14.36
N ILE A 19 47.70 36.86 13.26
CA ILE A 19 46.83 37.87 12.67
C ILE A 19 45.37 37.64 13.06
N THR A 20 44.63 38.72 13.27
CA THR A 20 43.18 38.68 13.50
C THR A 20 42.49 39.11 12.22
N LEU A 21 41.66 38.23 11.66
CA LEU A 21 40.92 38.46 10.42
C LEU A 21 39.42 38.41 10.69
N MET A 22 38.66 39.14 9.86
CA MET A 22 37.23 38.91 9.74
C MET A 22 37.00 37.73 8.81
N ALA A 23 36.29 36.72 9.29
CA ALA A 23 35.92 35.54 8.50
C ALA A 23 34.40 35.50 8.43
N PRO A 24 33.79 35.59 7.24
CA PRO A 24 32.35 35.44 7.10
C PRO A 24 31.94 34.00 7.43
N ALA A 25 30.77 33.83 8.05
CA ALA A 25 30.20 32.52 8.27
C ALA A 25 29.70 31.94 6.94
N ALA A 26 30.01 30.67 6.69
CA ALA A 26 29.46 29.94 5.56
C ALA A 26 28.02 29.49 5.90
N LEU A 27 27.05 29.93 5.11
CA LEU A 27 25.64 29.62 5.31
C LEU A 27 25.16 28.55 4.33
N LEU A 28 24.46 27.55 4.85
CA LEU A 28 23.77 26.54 4.03
C LEU A 28 22.30 26.94 3.88
N VAL A 29 21.96 27.49 2.71
CA VAL A 29 20.63 28.04 2.45
C VAL A 29 19.83 27.09 1.56
N CYS A 30 18.57 26.85 1.93
CA CYS A 30 17.62 26.09 1.14
C CYS A 30 16.32 26.89 0.94
N ARG A 31 15.51 26.44 -0.03
CA ARG A 31 14.18 27.03 -0.25
C ARG A 31 13.23 26.59 0.85
N GLU A 32 12.31 27.45 1.26
CA GLU A 32 11.28 27.13 2.26
C GLU A 32 10.40 25.93 1.87
N THR A 33 10.17 25.73 0.57
CA THR A 33 9.40 24.58 0.06
C THR A 33 10.20 23.28 0.02
N LEU A 34 11.47 23.28 0.43
CA LEU A 34 12.27 22.06 0.43
C LEU A 34 11.67 21.10 1.46
N HIS A 35 11.52 19.84 1.06
CA HIS A 35 10.92 18.86 1.95
C HIS A 35 11.77 18.73 3.24
N PRO A 36 11.19 18.81 4.45
CA PRO A 36 11.91 18.76 5.74
C PRO A 36 12.97 17.67 5.83
N ARG A 37 12.66 16.48 5.30
CA ARG A 37 13.59 15.35 5.20
C ARG A 37 14.86 15.60 4.40
N ALA A 38 14.77 16.34 3.30
CA ALA A 38 15.94 16.67 2.51
C ALA A 38 16.86 17.61 3.29
N VAL A 39 16.29 18.56 4.06
CA VAL A 39 17.04 19.43 4.97
C VAL A 39 17.80 18.60 5.99
N GLU A 40 17.12 17.68 6.68
CA GLU A 40 17.75 16.81 7.68
C GLU A 40 18.89 15.96 7.08
N GLN A 41 18.68 15.34 5.92
CA GLN A 41 19.72 14.54 5.27
C GLN A 41 20.94 15.36 4.86
N ILE A 42 20.72 16.57 4.35
CA ILE A 42 21.80 17.49 4.04
C ILE A 42 22.58 17.82 5.32
N LEU A 43 21.90 18.10 6.43
CA LEU A 43 22.55 18.37 7.72
C LEU A 43 23.32 17.17 8.25
N THR A 44 22.81 15.94 8.13
CA THR A 44 23.53 14.71 8.48
C THR A 44 24.83 14.59 7.68
N VAL A 45 24.77 14.76 6.35
CA VAL A 45 25.97 14.69 5.50
C VAL A 45 26.93 15.84 5.82
N ALA A 46 26.42 17.05 6.02
CA ALA A 46 27.23 18.21 6.33
C ALA A 46 27.94 18.04 7.70
N GLN A 47 27.28 17.44 8.69
CA GLN A 47 27.89 17.06 9.96
C GLN A 47 28.95 15.97 9.78
N ALA A 48 28.70 14.96 8.95
CA ALA A 48 29.68 13.90 8.69
C ALA A 48 30.95 14.44 7.98
N VAL A 49 30.80 15.40 7.08
CA VAL A 49 31.91 15.98 6.30
C VAL A 49 32.66 17.07 7.05
N HIS A 50 31.94 17.96 7.74
CA HIS A 50 32.52 19.17 8.36
C HIS A 50 32.53 19.13 9.90
N GLY A 51 31.90 18.13 10.53
CA GLY A 51 31.81 18.03 11.99
C GLY A 51 33.13 17.65 12.67
N THR A 52 34.10 17.11 11.94
CA THR A 52 35.46 16.87 12.45
C THR A 52 36.25 18.15 12.68
N GLY A 53 35.75 19.29 12.19
CA GLY A 53 36.45 20.58 12.27
C GLY A 53 37.55 20.72 11.22
N SER A 54 38.24 21.84 11.29
CA SER A 54 39.34 22.21 10.39
C SER A 54 40.51 22.75 11.23
N LEU A 55 41.62 23.08 10.58
CA LEU A 55 42.71 23.84 11.21
C LEU A 55 42.25 25.19 11.78
N LEU A 56 41.13 25.69 11.28
CA LEU A 56 40.52 26.96 11.61
C LEU A 56 39.35 26.78 12.60
N ASP A 57 38.48 25.79 12.38
CA ASP A 57 37.28 25.59 13.19
C ASP A 57 37.41 24.38 14.13
N PRO A 58 37.03 24.52 15.42
CA PRO A 58 37.11 23.41 16.35
C PRO A 58 36.15 22.27 15.98
N PRO A 59 36.50 21.01 16.32
CA PRO A 59 35.64 19.86 16.08
C PRO A 59 34.29 20.02 16.79
N GLY A 60 33.23 19.51 16.17
CA GLY A 60 31.87 19.52 16.71
C GLY A 60 31.17 20.88 16.69
N ARG A 61 31.80 21.92 16.14
CA ARG A 61 31.17 23.26 16.03
C ARG A 61 30.19 23.35 14.87
N PHE A 62 30.40 22.59 13.80
CA PHE A 62 29.53 22.57 12.64
C PHE A 62 28.74 21.25 12.59
N PRO A 63 27.44 21.26 12.25
CA PRO A 63 26.57 22.40 11.94
C PRO A 63 26.09 23.16 13.19
N THR A 64 25.91 24.48 13.10
CA THR A 64 25.38 25.36 14.17
C THR A 64 24.36 26.37 13.63
N SER A 65 23.50 26.89 14.51
CA SER A 65 22.62 28.03 14.25
C SER A 65 23.30 29.38 14.56
N ASP A 66 24.52 29.37 15.10
CA ASP A 66 25.25 30.58 15.45
C ASP A 66 25.66 31.38 14.21
N GLY A 67 25.41 32.70 14.22
CA GLY A 67 25.81 33.58 13.13
C GLY A 67 24.99 33.41 11.85
N VAL A 68 23.79 32.83 11.96
CA VAL A 68 22.83 32.71 10.86
C VAL A 68 21.93 33.94 10.83
N ASP A 69 22.05 34.75 9.77
CA ASP A 69 21.26 35.98 9.57
C ASP A 69 19.94 35.75 8.79
N VAL A 70 19.59 34.49 8.55
CA VAL A 70 18.40 34.06 7.80
C VAL A 70 17.46 33.24 8.69
N PRO A 71 16.14 33.25 8.46
CA PRO A 71 15.23 32.43 9.24
C PRO A 71 15.61 30.95 9.13
N LEU A 72 15.72 30.27 10.28
CA LEU A 72 15.96 28.85 10.32
C LEU A 72 14.73 28.10 9.81
N HIS A 73 14.97 27.07 9.01
CA HIS A 73 13.93 26.12 8.62
C HIS A 73 13.55 25.25 9.83
N ASP A 74 12.25 24.99 10.06
CA ASP A 74 11.75 24.23 11.23
C ASP A 74 12.47 22.88 11.43
N ALA A 75 12.71 22.17 10.33
CA ALA A 75 13.47 20.93 10.30
C ALA A 75 14.93 21.07 10.77
N ALA A 76 15.59 22.18 10.43
CA ALA A 76 16.96 22.46 10.87
C ALA A 76 17.00 22.80 12.36
N ASP A 77 16.04 23.59 12.84
CA ASP A 77 15.92 23.91 14.27
C ASP A 77 15.66 22.64 15.11
N SER A 78 14.77 21.78 14.62
CA SER A 78 14.49 20.48 15.26
C SER A 78 15.70 19.56 15.27
N TYR A 79 16.47 19.51 14.17
CA TYR A 79 17.69 18.70 14.07
C TYR A 79 18.79 19.20 15.02
N LEU A 80 19.02 20.51 15.08
CA LEU A 80 20.06 21.09 15.94
C LEU A 80 19.72 20.97 17.44
N SER A 81 18.44 21.07 17.79
CA SER A 81 17.99 20.99 19.20
C SER A 81 17.81 19.55 19.71
N ARG A 82 17.30 18.63 18.88
CA ARG A 82 16.92 17.27 19.30
C ARG A 82 17.71 16.15 18.63
N GLY A 83 18.55 16.47 17.65
CA GLY A 83 19.29 15.50 16.84
C GLY A 83 18.43 14.88 15.72
N GLU A 84 18.94 13.80 15.11
CA GLU A 84 18.22 13.07 14.06
C GLU A 84 16.85 12.58 14.56
N SER A 85 15.79 12.98 13.86
CA SER A 85 14.43 12.51 14.12
C SER A 85 14.36 10.98 13.97
N PHE A 86 13.85 10.28 15.00
CA PHE A 86 13.65 8.82 14.97
C PHE A 86 12.82 8.35 13.76
N LEU A 87 11.92 9.20 13.26
CA LEU A 87 11.08 8.92 12.09
C LEU A 87 11.88 8.98 10.78
N SER A 88 12.96 9.75 10.75
CA SER A 88 13.89 9.87 9.61
C SER A 88 14.81 8.66 9.49
N ARG A 89 15.06 7.96 10.60
CA ARG A 89 15.81 6.69 10.62
C ARG A 89 15.07 5.52 10.00
N VAL A 90 13.72 5.53 9.99
CA VAL A 90 12.90 4.33 9.71
C VAL A 90 11.97 4.46 8.52
N LEU A 91 11.81 5.65 7.90
CA LEU A 91 11.02 5.78 6.66
C LEU A 91 11.96 5.86 5.43
N PRO A 92 12.33 4.72 4.85
CA PRO A 92 13.08 4.67 3.61
C PRO A 92 12.26 5.17 2.43
N TYR A 93 12.93 5.78 1.45
CA TYR A 93 12.31 6.32 0.23
C TYR A 93 11.47 5.31 -0.56
N TRP A 94 11.69 4.01 -0.36
CA TRP A 94 10.83 2.99 -0.95
C TRP A 94 9.39 3.12 -0.42
N ALA A 95 9.14 3.35 0.87
CA ALA A 95 7.78 3.40 1.41
C ALA A 95 6.93 4.50 0.75
N LEU A 96 7.51 5.68 0.52
CA LEU A 96 6.85 6.80 -0.16
C LEU A 96 6.50 6.47 -1.62
N ARG A 97 7.43 5.82 -2.33
CA ARG A 97 7.24 5.41 -3.74
C ARG A 97 6.19 4.31 -3.86
N TRP A 98 6.18 3.35 -2.92
CA TRP A 98 5.23 2.25 -2.90
C TRP A 98 3.80 2.73 -2.72
N VAL A 99 3.52 3.73 -1.87
CA VAL A 99 2.15 4.26 -1.71
C VAL A 99 1.60 4.85 -3.01
N ILE A 100 2.44 5.58 -3.75
CA ILE A 100 2.04 6.18 -5.04
C ILE A 100 1.85 5.09 -6.10
N GLN A 101 2.75 4.10 -6.14
CA GLN A 101 2.67 2.97 -7.09
C GLN A 101 1.52 2.01 -6.79
N LEU A 102 1.17 1.81 -5.52
CA LEU A 102 0.08 0.93 -5.10
C LEU A 102 -1.26 1.43 -5.65
N ARG A 103 -1.46 2.74 -5.73
CA ARG A 103 -2.70 3.33 -6.30
C ARG A 103 -2.84 3.04 -7.79
N VAL A 104 -1.74 3.15 -8.55
CA VAL A 104 -1.70 2.87 -9.99
C VAL A 104 -2.01 1.39 -10.27
N LEU A 105 -1.61 0.48 -9.38
CA LEU A 105 -1.88 -0.95 -9.50
C LEU A 105 -3.26 -1.35 -8.95
N LEU A 106 -3.73 -0.72 -7.87
CA LEU A 106 -5.02 -1.02 -7.25
C LEU A 106 -6.21 -0.58 -8.11
N LEU A 107 -6.12 0.55 -8.80
CA LEU A 107 -7.21 1.06 -9.64
C LEU A 107 -7.67 0.05 -10.71
N PRO A 108 -6.77 -0.46 -11.59
CA PRO A 108 -7.16 -1.45 -12.59
C PRO A 108 -7.56 -2.79 -11.97
N LEU A 109 -6.92 -3.18 -10.86
CA LEU A 109 -7.26 -4.40 -10.16
C LEU A 109 -8.72 -4.35 -9.65
N ILE A 110 -9.11 -3.27 -8.96
CA ILE A 110 -10.47 -3.07 -8.47
C ILE A 110 -11.46 -2.99 -9.64
N ALA A 111 -11.10 -2.31 -10.74
CA ALA A 111 -11.94 -2.23 -11.94
C ALA A 111 -12.26 -3.60 -12.55
N ILE A 112 -11.36 -4.59 -12.41
CA ILE A 112 -11.57 -5.99 -12.85
C ILE A 112 -12.30 -6.81 -11.78
N TRP A 113 -12.03 -6.57 -10.50
CA TRP A 113 -12.66 -7.31 -9.40
C TRP A 113 -14.16 -7.02 -9.26
N VAL A 114 -14.59 -5.78 -9.47
CA VAL A 114 -16.01 -5.38 -9.41
C VAL A 114 -16.90 -6.20 -10.34
N PRO A 115 -16.61 -6.33 -11.66
CA PRO A 115 -17.41 -7.17 -12.53
C PRO A 115 -17.31 -8.65 -12.13
N LEU A 116 -16.12 -9.14 -11.74
CA LEU A 116 -15.92 -10.54 -11.36
C LEU A 116 -16.82 -10.97 -10.20
N PHE A 117 -16.93 -10.16 -9.16
CA PHE A 117 -17.85 -10.43 -8.04
C PHE A 117 -19.32 -10.35 -8.44
N LYS A 118 -19.69 -9.47 -9.38
CA LYS A 118 -21.06 -9.37 -9.90
C LYS A 118 -21.44 -10.58 -10.76
N PHE A 119 -20.50 -11.17 -11.49
CA PHE A 119 -20.71 -12.36 -12.30
C PHE A 119 -20.92 -13.64 -11.47
N LEU A 120 -20.33 -13.71 -10.28
CA LEU A 120 -20.38 -14.90 -9.41
C LEU A 120 -21.82 -15.35 -9.05
N PRO A 121 -22.72 -14.50 -8.51
CA PRO A 121 -24.09 -14.90 -8.20
C PRO A 121 -24.94 -15.12 -9.47
N TRP A 122 -24.60 -14.48 -10.60
CA TRP A 122 -25.27 -14.73 -11.88
C TRP A 122 -24.94 -16.12 -12.42
N LEU A 123 -23.66 -16.51 -12.37
CA LEU A 123 -23.20 -17.82 -12.83
C LEU A 123 -23.76 -18.95 -11.97
N LEU A 124 -23.81 -18.77 -10.65
CA LEU A 124 -24.40 -19.74 -9.72
C LEU A 124 -25.90 -19.96 -10.01
N ARG A 125 -26.67 -18.87 -10.21
CA ARG A 125 -28.10 -18.95 -10.58
C ARG A 125 -28.32 -19.67 -11.92
N TRP A 126 -27.49 -19.39 -12.92
CA TRP A 126 -27.59 -20.04 -14.24
C TRP A 126 -27.37 -21.56 -14.17
N ARG A 127 -26.41 -22.02 -13.36
CA ARG A 127 -26.19 -23.47 -13.16
C ARG A 127 -27.37 -24.13 -12.45
N GLY A 128 -27.94 -23.47 -11.45
CA GLY A 128 -29.12 -23.97 -10.72
C GLY A 128 -30.33 -24.17 -11.64
N ASN A 129 -30.71 -23.14 -12.41
CA ASN A 129 -31.91 -23.20 -13.26
C ASN A 129 -31.79 -24.27 -14.35
N ARG A 130 -30.62 -24.45 -14.97
CA ARG A 130 -30.42 -25.48 -16.01
C ARG A 130 -30.55 -26.91 -15.51
N VAL A 131 -30.14 -27.16 -14.27
CA VAL A 131 -30.31 -28.48 -13.65
C VAL A 131 -31.79 -28.69 -13.31
N LEU A 132 -32.45 -27.67 -12.76
CA LEU A 132 -33.86 -27.74 -12.38
C LEU A 132 -34.79 -27.96 -13.58
N GLU A 133 -34.64 -27.18 -14.66
CA GLU A 133 -35.47 -27.29 -15.87
C GLU A 133 -35.42 -28.70 -16.48
N ARG A 134 -34.23 -29.33 -16.50
CA ARG A 134 -34.08 -30.70 -17.01
C ARG A 134 -34.82 -31.72 -16.16
N HIS A 135 -34.76 -31.60 -14.83
CA HIS A 135 -35.40 -32.56 -13.95
C HIS A 135 -36.92 -32.34 -13.85
N TYR A 136 -37.39 -31.09 -13.92
CA TYR A 136 -38.82 -30.78 -14.03
C TYR A 136 -39.42 -31.25 -15.36
N ALA A 137 -38.69 -31.16 -16.48
CA ALA A 137 -39.14 -31.72 -17.75
C ALA A 137 -39.33 -33.24 -17.67
N LEU A 138 -38.35 -33.95 -17.08
CA LEU A 138 -38.44 -35.40 -16.86
C LEU A 138 -39.61 -35.81 -15.95
N LEU A 139 -39.90 -35.00 -14.92
CA LEU A 139 -41.06 -35.22 -14.04
C LEU A 139 -42.37 -35.04 -14.81
N ARG A 140 -42.47 -33.96 -15.60
CA ARG A 140 -43.66 -33.65 -16.40
C ARG A 140 -43.93 -34.71 -17.48
N ASP A 141 -42.88 -35.23 -18.10
CA ASP A 141 -42.98 -36.31 -19.07
C ASP A 141 -43.44 -37.63 -18.40
N ALA A 142 -42.97 -37.92 -17.18
CA ALA A 142 -43.41 -39.07 -16.40
C ALA A 142 -44.88 -38.95 -15.93
N GLU A 143 -45.31 -37.78 -15.47
CA GLU A 143 -46.72 -37.50 -15.12
C GLU A 143 -47.65 -37.66 -16.33
N ALA A 144 -47.23 -37.17 -17.50
CA ALA A 144 -47.98 -37.34 -18.74
C ALA A 144 -48.08 -38.82 -19.16
N ALA A 145 -47.01 -39.60 -18.96
CA ALA A 145 -47.00 -41.03 -19.23
C ALA A 145 -47.93 -41.82 -18.28
N VAL A 146 -48.00 -41.44 -17.00
CA VAL A 146 -48.98 -41.99 -16.03
C VAL A 146 -50.41 -41.67 -16.44
N ALA A 147 -50.69 -40.43 -16.84
CA ALA A 147 -52.02 -40.00 -17.27
C ALA A 147 -52.50 -40.67 -18.56
N ALA A 148 -51.58 -41.07 -19.44
CA ALA A 148 -51.87 -41.77 -20.70
C ALA A 148 -51.89 -43.30 -20.57
N ALA A 149 -51.54 -43.87 -19.42
CA ALA A 149 -51.42 -45.31 -19.22
C ALA A 149 -52.78 -46.02 -19.19
N ALA A 150 -53.09 -46.77 -20.23
CA ALA A 150 -54.29 -47.63 -20.30
C ALA A 150 -53.97 -49.05 -19.78
N GLY A 151 -53.97 -49.22 -18.46
CA GLY A 151 -53.90 -50.55 -17.82
C GLY A 151 -53.33 -50.54 -16.39
N PRO A 152 -53.86 -51.36 -15.45
CA PRO A 152 -53.48 -51.32 -14.03
C PRO A 152 -52.02 -51.69 -13.76
N GLU A 153 -51.40 -52.52 -14.60
CA GLU A 153 -50.01 -52.95 -14.42
C GLU A 153 -49.01 -51.93 -15.00
N ALA A 154 -49.38 -51.26 -16.10
CA ALA A 154 -48.60 -50.15 -16.66
C ALA A 154 -48.64 -48.92 -15.74
N LEU A 155 -49.79 -48.66 -15.10
CA LEU A 155 -49.95 -47.59 -14.13
C LEU A 155 -49.04 -47.79 -12.90
N ARG A 156 -48.92 -49.02 -12.39
CA ARG A 156 -48.05 -49.34 -11.25
C ARG A 156 -46.56 -49.14 -11.57
N GLN A 157 -46.12 -49.50 -12.78
CA GLN A 157 -44.73 -49.32 -13.19
C GLN A 157 -44.36 -47.84 -13.34
N GLU A 158 -45.23 -47.03 -13.93
CA GLU A 158 -44.98 -45.60 -14.07
C GLU A 158 -45.12 -44.83 -12.74
N LEU A 159 -45.98 -45.27 -11.81
CA LEU A 159 -46.03 -44.74 -10.45
C LEU A 159 -44.71 -44.95 -9.68
N ILE A 160 -44.13 -46.15 -9.75
CA ILE A 160 -42.82 -46.45 -9.13
C ILE A 160 -41.71 -45.57 -9.74
N ARG A 161 -41.77 -45.35 -11.06
CA ARG A 161 -40.82 -44.48 -11.77
C ARG A 161 -40.94 -43.03 -11.30
N LEU A 162 -42.16 -42.53 -11.14
CA LEU A 162 -42.44 -41.16 -10.67
C LEU A 162 -41.96 -40.95 -9.22
N GLU A 163 -42.21 -41.90 -8.34
CA GLU A 163 -41.73 -41.88 -6.94
C GLU A 163 -40.19 -41.82 -6.88
N SER A 164 -39.50 -42.57 -7.76
CA SER A 164 -38.03 -42.60 -7.83
C SER A 164 -37.44 -41.28 -8.34
N LEU A 165 -38.07 -40.65 -9.34
CA LEU A 165 -37.67 -39.34 -9.88
C LEU A 165 -37.89 -38.23 -8.84
N ARG A 166 -39.01 -38.28 -8.11
CA ARG A 166 -39.30 -37.35 -7.01
C ARG A 166 -38.22 -37.39 -5.92
N GLY A 167 -37.81 -38.59 -5.49
CA GLY A 167 -36.77 -38.75 -4.47
C GLY A 167 -35.41 -38.17 -4.89
N GLN A 168 -35.05 -38.25 -6.18
CA GLN A 168 -33.82 -37.67 -6.72
C GLN A 168 -33.86 -36.13 -6.74
N ILE A 169 -35.02 -35.55 -7.08
CA ILE A 169 -35.24 -34.10 -7.10
C ILE A 169 -35.17 -33.51 -5.68
N GLU A 170 -35.80 -34.17 -4.68
CA GLU A 170 -35.75 -33.74 -3.28
C GLU A 170 -34.33 -33.81 -2.67
N GLY A 171 -33.48 -34.73 -3.15
CA GLY A 171 -32.07 -34.79 -2.80
C GLY A 171 -31.24 -33.64 -3.38
N LEU A 172 -31.51 -33.26 -4.64
CA LEU A 172 -30.84 -32.14 -5.32
C LEU A 172 -31.29 -30.78 -4.79
N ALA A 173 -32.59 -30.62 -4.50
CA ALA A 173 -33.16 -29.39 -3.94
C ALA A 173 -32.56 -29.04 -2.57
N ARG A 174 -32.33 -30.04 -1.70
CA ARG A 174 -31.66 -29.85 -0.41
C ARG A 174 -30.21 -29.39 -0.52
N ARG A 175 -29.49 -29.79 -1.57
CA ARG A 175 -28.09 -29.41 -1.79
C ARG A 175 -27.90 -28.02 -2.41
N LEU A 176 -28.94 -27.50 -3.07
CA LEU A 176 -28.88 -26.23 -3.79
C LEU A 176 -29.50 -25.04 -3.02
N SER A 177 -29.87 -25.23 -1.74
CA SER A 177 -30.48 -24.19 -0.89
C SER A 177 -31.53 -23.35 -1.64
N LEU A 178 -32.54 -24.02 -2.18
CA LEU A 178 -33.70 -23.31 -2.73
C LEU A 178 -34.46 -22.65 -1.55
N PRO A 179 -34.70 -21.33 -1.57
CA PRO A 179 -35.71 -20.75 -0.72
C PRO A 179 -37.03 -21.41 -1.12
N HIS A 180 -37.70 -21.98 -0.13
CA HIS A 180 -38.98 -22.63 -0.27
C HIS A 180 -40.00 -21.59 -0.74
N GLN A 181 -40.14 -21.38 -2.05
CA GLN A 181 -41.25 -20.60 -2.60
C GLN A 181 -42.48 -21.51 -2.53
N ARG A 182 -43.05 -21.58 -1.31
CA ARG A 182 -44.49 -21.69 -1.16
C ARG A 182 -45.10 -20.58 -1.99
N ASP A 183 -45.97 -20.92 -2.91
CA ASP A 183 -47.36 -20.52 -2.77
C ASP A 183 -48.23 -21.14 -3.86
N VAL A 184 -49.33 -21.74 -3.36
CA VAL A 184 -50.67 -21.96 -3.94
C VAL A 184 -50.81 -22.94 -5.10
#